data_AF-A0A952ST43-F1
#
_entry.id   AF-A0A952ST43-F1
#
_cell.length_a   1.000
_cell.length_b   1.000
_cell.length_c   1.000
_cell.angle_alpha   90.00
_cell.angle_beta   90.00
_cell.angle_gamma   90.00
#
_symmetry.space_group_name_H-M   'P 1'
#
loop_
_entity.id
_entity.type
_entity.pdbx_description
1 polymer ?
#
loop_
_entity_poly.entity_id
_entity_poly.type
_entity_poly.pdbx_seq_one_letter_code
_entity_poly.pdbx_strand_id
1 'polypeptide(L)'
;MRFALALCSATVLALTATTAAAQPFLIDYASIDAGASRLTGGSFELIGSIGQPDASTAALAGGMYTLDTGFLAVIRFEASCNPADLAVPYGTLDFFDVQLFLNFYSNGNLLADLNGDGLLDFFDVQAFLNHYAAGCP
;
A
#
# COMPACT_ATOMS: atom_id res chain seq x y z
N MET A 1 -41.00 -6.28 -58.38
CA MET A 1 -41.01 -6.85 -57.00
C MET A 1 -39.73 -6.60 -56.19
N ARG A 2 -38.54 -6.41 -56.80
CA ARG A 2 -37.27 -6.23 -56.04
C ARG A 2 -37.12 -4.87 -55.33
N PHE A 3 -37.72 -3.80 -55.87
CA PHE A 3 -37.72 -2.47 -55.24
C PHE A 3 -38.65 -2.35 -54.03
N ALA A 4 -39.79 -3.05 -54.02
CA ALA A 4 -40.75 -3.02 -52.91
C ALA A 4 -40.22 -3.74 -51.66
N LEU A 5 -39.42 -4.80 -51.84
CA LEU A 5 -38.81 -5.56 -50.73
C LEU A 5 -37.68 -4.77 -50.06
N ALA A 6 -36.89 -4.03 -50.84
CA ALA A 6 -35.82 -3.16 -50.33
C ALA A 6 -36.37 -1.97 -49.52
N LEU A 7 -37.48 -1.38 -49.97
CA LEU A 7 -38.12 -0.26 -49.26
C LEU A 7 -38.76 -0.69 -47.93
N CYS A 8 -39.35 -1.89 -47.89
CA CYS A 8 -39.94 -2.46 -46.68
C CYS A 8 -38.87 -2.87 -45.64
N SER A 9 -37.71 -3.36 -46.09
CA SER A 9 -36.60 -3.68 -45.18
C SER A 9 -35.94 -2.43 -44.59
N ALA A 10 -35.88 -1.32 -45.35
CA ALA A 10 -35.33 -0.06 -44.87
C ALA A 10 -36.24 0.62 -43.82
N THR A 11 -37.56 0.52 -43.99
CA THR A 11 -38.52 1.07 -43.01
C THR A 11 -38.57 0.25 -41.72
N VAL A 12 -38.42 -1.08 -41.79
CA VAL A 12 -38.34 -1.95 -40.60
C VAL A 12 -37.05 -1.67 -39.80
N LEU A 13 -35.92 -1.43 -40.46
CA LEU A 13 -34.65 -1.12 -39.78
C LEU A 13 -34.65 0.26 -39.11
N ALA A 14 -35.39 1.23 -39.69
CA ALA A 14 -35.57 2.56 -39.09
C ALA A 14 -36.52 2.54 -37.89
N LEU A 15 -37.50 1.63 -37.85
CA LEU A 15 -38.47 1.53 -36.75
C LEU A 15 -37.94 0.80 -35.51
N THR A 16 -36.86 0.03 -35.64
CA THR A 16 -36.24 -0.71 -34.52
C THR A 16 -34.98 -0.03 -33.96
N ALA A 17 -34.60 1.13 -34.49
CA ALA A 17 -33.51 1.93 -33.96
C ALA A 17 -33.94 2.59 -32.64
N THR A 18 -33.73 1.88 -31.53
CA THR A 18 -33.88 2.46 -30.20
C THR A 18 -32.85 3.56 -30.00
N THR A 19 -33.30 4.71 -29.51
CA THR A 19 -32.40 5.77 -29.09
C THR A 19 -31.55 5.27 -27.93
N ALA A 20 -30.24 5.13 -28.14
CA ALA A 20 -29.30 4.90 -27.06
C ALA A 20 -29.19 6.19 -26.25
N ALA A 21 -29.98 6.31 -25.19
CA ALA A 21 -29.79 7.36 -24.20
C ALA A 21 -28.49 7.06 -23.44
N ALA A 22 -27.54 7.98 -23.49
CA ALA A 22 -26.41 7.93 -22.58
C ALA A 22 -26.96 7.96 -21.14
N GLN A 23 -26.47 7.07 -20.29
CA GLN A 23 -26.82 7.06 -18.88
C GLN A 23 -26.54 8.44 -18.24
N PRO A 24 -27.39 8.93 -17.31
CA PRO A 24 -27.31 10.29 -16.76
C PRO A 24 -26.22 10.43 -15.68
N PHE A 25 -25.13 9.68 -15.79
CA PHE A 25 -24.00 9.80 -14.88
C PHE A 25 -23.19 11.04 -15.26
N LEU A 26 -23.70 12.19 -14.85
CA LEU A 26 -22.96 13.44 -14.84
C LEU A 26 -22.01 13.34 -13.64
N ILE A 27 -20.70 13.42 -13.92
CA ILE A 27 -19.69 13.59 -12.88
C ILE A 27 -19.52 15.09 -12.72
N ASP A 28 -20.30 15.67 -11.80
CA ASP A 28 -20.40 17.12 -11.59
C ASP A 28 -19.09 17.70 -11.01
N TYR A 29 -18.27 16.84 -10.39
CA TYR A 29 -16.91 17.15 -9.96
C TYR A 29 -16.05 15.88 -10.01
N ALA A 30 -14.80 16.03 -10.42
CA ALA A 30 -13.77 15.01 -10.26
C ALA A 30 -12.55 15.69 -9.64
N SER A 31 -12.12 15.25 -8.46
CA SER A 31 -10.78 15.54 -7.96
C SER A 31 -9.79 14.65 -8.71
N ILE A 32 -8.66 15.22 -9.14
CA ILE A 32 -7.48 14.40 -9.41
C ILE A 32 -6.94 14.02 -8.04
N ASP A 33 -7.26 12.81 -7.59
CA ASP A 33 -6.64 12.22 -6.41
C ASP A 33 -5.23 11.78 -6.78
N ALA A 34 -4.34 12.77 -6.99
CA ALA A 34 -2.92 12.49 -7.08
C ALA A 34 -2.48 11.98 -5.71
N GLY A 35 -2.35 10.67 -5.59
CA GLY A 35 -1.77 10.03 -4.43
C GLY A 35 -0.44 10.69 -4.06
N ALA A 36 -0.15 10.67 -2.77
CA ALA A 36 1.10 11.17 -2.22
C ALA A 36 2.32 10.59 -2.96
N SER A 37 3.37 11.40 -3.07
CA SER A 37 4.61 11.03 -3.76
C SER A 37 5.72 10.78 -2.73
N ARG A 38 6.45 9.67 -2.88
CA ARG A 38 7.68 9.37 -2.15
C ARG A 38 8.85 9.56 -3.11
N LEU A 39 9.76 10.47 -2.78
CA LEU A 39 10.97 10.72 -3.52
C LEU A 39 12.17 10.41 -2.63
N THR A 40 13.06 9.52 -3.10
CA THR A 40 14.29 9.17 -2.40
C THR A 40 15.50 9.73 -3.14
N GLY A 41 16.48 10.24 -2.40
CA GLY A 41 17.72 10.78 -2.96
C GLY A 41 18.83 10.83 -1.91
N GLY A 42 19.81 9.91 -2.02
CA GLY A 42 20.86 9.77 -1.01
C GLY A 42 20.30 9.36 0.35
N SER A 43 20.77 10.02 1.42
CA SER A 43 20.28 9.82 2.80
C SER A 43 18.98 10.56 3.12
N PHE A 44 18.30 11.12 2.12
CA PHE A 44 17.10 11.92 2.31
C PHE A 44 15.89 11.26 1.66
N GLU A 45 14.78 11.28 2.38
CA GLU A 45 13.46 10.91 1.91
C GLU A 45 12.55 12.14 2.00
N LEU A 46 11.90 12.48 0.88
CA LEU A 46 10.87 13.52 0.83
C LEU A 46 9.53 12.87 0.54
N ILE A 47 8.62 12.99 1.51
CA ILE A 47 7.24 12.54 1.39
C ILE A 47 6.37 13.78 1.27
N GLY A 48 5.70 13.92 0.13
CA GLY A 48 4.73 14.98 -0.12
C GLY A 48 3.32 14.41 -0.15
N SER A 49 2.42 14.99 0.62
CA SER A 49 0.98 14.70 0.56
C SER A 49 0.21 16.01 0.32
N ILE A 50 -0.69 16.00 -0.65
CA ILE A 50 -1.68 17.07 -0.83
C ILE A 50 -2.88 16.67 0.02
N GLY A 51 -3.03 17.27 1.20
CA GLY A 51 -4.18 17.02 2.05
C GLY A 51 -5.45 17.53 1.38
N GLN A 52 -6.42 16.64 1.14
CA GLN A 52 -7.76 17.08 0.82
C GLN A 52 -8.51 17.37 2.13
N PRO A 53 -9.14 18.56 2.29
CA PRO A 53 -9.84 18.93 3.53
C PRO A 53 -11.09 18.08 3.83
N ASP A 54 -11.49 17.21 2.91
CA ASP A 54 -12.65 16.30 2.97
C ASP A 54 -12.27 14.82 3.09
N ALA A 55 -10.98 14.49 3.24
CA ALA A 55 -10.54 13.13 3.50
C ALA A 55 -10.95 12.69 4.92
N SER A 56 -11.80 11.67 5.04
CA SER A 56 -12.27 11.16 6.34
C SER A 56 -11.25 10.23 7.01
N THR A 57 -11.14 10.30 8.35
CA THR A 57 -10.34 9.37 9.17
C THR A 57 -10.98 7.99 9.36
N ALA A 58 -12.21 7.82 8.88
CA ALA A 58 -12.92 6.55 8.90
C ALA A 58 -12.94 5.98 7.50
N ALA A 59 -12.67 4.67 7.38
CA ALA A 59 -12.81 3.95 6.11
C ALA A 59 -14.25 4.11 5.59
N LEU A 60 -14.40 4.49 4.33
CA LEU A 60 -15.71 4.50 3.67
C LEU A 60 -16.07 3.07 3.27
N ALA A 61 -17.24 2.60 3.71
CA ALA A 61 -17.76 1.28 3.36
C ALA A 61 -18.96 1.40 2.42
N GLY A 62 -18.95 0.61 1.35
CA GLY A 62 -20.04 0.53 0.36
C GLY A 62 -20.15 -0.88 -0.21
N GLY A 63 -21.17 -1.63 0.23
CA GLY A 63 -21.33 -3.03 -0.17
C GLY A 63 -20.22 -3.93 0.40
N MET A 64 -19.61 -4.77 -0.44
CA MET A 64 -18.47 -5.62 -0.04
C MET A 64 -17.11 -4.89 -0.08
N TYR A 65 -17.10 -3.63 -0.49
CA TYR A 65 -15.87 -2.87 -0.65
C TYR A 65 -15.69 -1.90 0.52
N THR A 66 -14.46 -1.84 1.01
CA THR A 66 -14.01 -0.86 1.99
C THR A 66 -12.86 -0.08 1.38
N LEU A 67 -12.94 1.25 1.47
CA LEU A 67 -11.92 2.16 1.01
C LEU A 67 -11.32 2.81 2.25
N ASP A 68 -10.07 2.49 2.53
CA ASP A 68 -9.32 3.20 3.56
C ASP A 68 -9.01 4.61 3.03
N THR A 69 -9.64 5.62 3.62
CA THR A 69 -9.49 7.02 3.23
C THR A 69 -8.73 7.78 4.28
N GLY A 70 -8.21 8.93 3.87
CA GLY A 70 -7.62 9.89 4.77
C GLY A 70 -6.57 10.72 4.05
N PHE A 71 -5.97 11.64 4.79
CA PHE A 71 -4.60 12.06 4.51
C PHE A 71 -3.74 10.78 4.41
N LEU A 72 -2.60 10.79 3.69
CA LEU A 72 -1.51 9.92 4.13
C LEU A 72 -1.25 10.39 5.56
N ALA A 73 -1.91 9.79 6.56
CA ALA A 73 -1.40 9.78 7.90
C ALA A 73 0.06 9.48 7.65
N VAL A 74 0.94 10.39 8.08
CA VAL A 74 2.31 10.01 8.24
C VAL A 74 2.22 8.92 9.32
N ILE A 75 1.86 7.70 8.93
CA ILE A 75 2.41 6.49 9.48
C ILE A 75 3.87 6.79 9.32
N ARG A 76 4.45 7.37 10.38
CA ARG A 76 5.88 7.31 10.58
C ARG A 76 6.08 5.81 10.62
N PHE A 77 6.43 5.27 9.46
CA PHE A 77 7.09 4.00 9.44
C PHE A 77 8.44 4.37 10.02
N GLU A 78 8.51 4.33 11.35
CA GLU A 78 9.79 4.34 12.01
C GLU A 78 10.47 3.11 11.42
N ALA A 79 11.44 3.38 10.55
CA ALA A 79 12.20 2.32 9.95
C ALA A 79 13.03 1.71 11.09
N SER A 80 13.15 0.39 11.08
CA SER A 80 14.11 -0.31 11.92
C SER A 80 15.46 0.42 11.86
N CYS A 81 16.00 0.77 13.03
CA CYS A 81 17.19 1.61 13.11
C CYS A 81 18.46 0.84 12.73
N ASN A 82 18.46 -0.48 12.95
CA ASN A 82 19.51 -1.42 12.58
C ASN A 82 18.95 -2.86 12.61
N PRO A 83 19.69 -3.89 12.15
CA PRO A 83 19.20 -5.27 12.11
C PRO A 83 18.75 -5.90 13.45
N ALA A 84 19.09 -5.30 14.60
CA ALA A 84 18.60 -5.75 15.91
C ALA A 84 17.24 -5.15 16.30
N ASP A 85 16.74 -4.12 15.61
CA ASP A 85 15.44 -3.49 15.85
C ASP A 85 14.36 -4.23 15.04
N LEU A 86 13.84 -5.30 15.64
CA LEU A 86 12.98 -6.29 15.00
C LEU A 86 11.51 -6.09 15.39
N ALA A 87 11.24 -5.48 16.54
CA ALA A 87 9.92 -5.32 17.11
C ALA A 87 9.45 -3.86 17.11
N VAL A 88 8.14 -3.65 17.12
CA VAL A 88 7.57 -2.31 17.34
C VAL A 88 7.63 -1.95 18.84
N PRO A 89 7.89 -0.68 19.19
CA PRO A 89 8.09 0.47 18.30
C PRO A 89 9.48 0.50 17.65
N TYR A 90 9.51 0.63 16.33
CA TYR A 90 10.75 0.74 15.57
C TYR A 90 11.45 2.08 15.86
N GLY A 91 12.76 2.12 15.69
CA GLY A 91 13.60 3.27 16.05
C GLY A 91 14.09 3.23 17.49
N THR A 92 13.73 2.21 18.27
CA THR A 92 14.20 2.00 19.64
C THR A 92 14.55 0.54 19.86
N LEU A 93 15.69 0.27 20.51
CA LEU A 93 16.08 -1.07 20.93
C LEU A 93 15.66 -1.32 22.38
N ASP A 94 14.84 -2.33 22.59
CA ASP A 94 14.36 -2.70 23.93
C ASP A 94 14.32 -4.23 24.16
N PHE A 95 13.55 -4.68 25.15
CA PHE A 95 13.44 -6.09 25.48
C PHE A 95 12.64 -6.89 24.44
N PHE A 96 11.69 -6.27 23.74
CA PHE A 96 10.85 -6.93 22.76
C PHE A 96 11.64 -7.35 21.52
N ASP A 97 12.67 -6.59 21.13
CA ASP A 97 13.61 -6.98 20.08
C ASP A 97 14.37 -8.26 20.41
N VAL A 98 14.90 -8.34 21.63
CA VAL A 98 15.60 -9.52 22.13
C VAL A 98 14.67 -10.72 22.16
N GLN A 99 13.44 -10.52 22.64
CA GLN A 99 12.46 -11.60 22.71
C GLN A 99 12.08 -12.12 21.32
N LEU A 100 11.95 -11.23 20.33
CA LEU A 100 11.62 -11.59 18.96
C LEU A 100 12.79 -12.29 18.25
N PHE A 101 14.03 -11.80 18.44
CA PHE A 101 15.23 -12.49 17.97
C PHE A 101 15.32 -13.92 18.52
N LEU A 102 15.17 -14.10 19.83
CA LEU A 102 15.21 -15.42 20.46
C LEU A 102 14.08 -16.33 19.95
N ASN A 103 12.90 -15.77 19.68
CA ASN A 103 11.81 -16.53 19.08
C ASN A 103 12.18 -17.03 17.68
N PHE A 104 12.69 -16.15 16.80
CA PHE A 104 13.13 -16.54 15.46
C PHE A 104 14.27 -17.56 15.50
N TYR A 105 15.30 -17.31 16.31
CA TYR A 105 16.46 -18.19 16.45
C TYR A 105 16.05 -19.59 16.94
N SER A 106 15.20 -19.68 17.97
CA SER A 106 14.73 -20.97 18.51
C SER A 106 13.84 -21.76 17.55
N ASN A 107 13.13 -21.08 16.64
CA ASN A 107 12.28 -21.69 15.63
C ASN A 107 13.02 -22.00 14.32
N GLY A 108 14.32 -21.73 14.22
CA GLY A 108 15.10 -21.92 12.99
C GLY A 108 14.66 -20.97 11.86
N ASN A 109 14.10 -19.81 12.20
CA ASN A 109 13.67 -18.82 11.22
C ASN A 109 14.85 -17.95 10.78
N LEU A 110 15.13 -17.93 9.46
CA LEU A 110 16.21 -17.14 8.86
C LEU A 110 16.04 -15.62 9.01
N LEU A 111 14.94 -15.13 9.58
CA LEU A 111 14.88 -13.74 10.08
C LEU A 111 15.87 -13.46 11.21
N ALA A 112 16.38 -14.49 11.91
CA ALA A 112 17.46 -14.36 12.87
C ALA A 112 18.87 -14.51 12.24
N ASP A 113 18.99 -14.77 10.93
CA ASP A 113 20.26 -14.78 10.20
C ASP A 113 20.67 -13.33 9.92
N LEU A 114 21.45 -12.76 10.83
CA LEU A 114 21.82 -11.34 10.80
C LEU A 114 23.16 -11.10 10.10
N ASN A 115 23.94 -12.15 9.88
CA ASN A 115 25.18 -12.06 9.12
C ASN A 115 24.99 -12.36 7.61
N GLY A 116 23.84 -12.94 7.24
CA GLY A 116 23.39 -13.24 5.88
C GLY A 116 24.07 -14.45 5.25
N ASP A 117 24.59 -15.38 6.04
CA ASP A 117 25.34 -16.56 5.53
C ASP A 117 24.46 -17.80 5.28
N GLY A 118 23.16 -17.72 5.63
CA GLY A 118 22.17 -18.77 5.43
C GLY A 118 22.20 -19.87 6.50
N LEU A 119 23.03 -19.74 7.53
CA LEU A 119 23.09 -20.61 8.69
C LEU A 119 22.65 -19.85 9.93
N LEU A 120 21.93 -20.52 10.84
CA LEU A 120 21.63 -19.96 12.17
C LEU A 120 22.61 -20.52 13.19
N ASP A 121 23.57 -19.70 13.59
CA ASP A 121 24.60 -20.09 14.54
C ASP A 121 25.06 -18.96 15.49
N PHE A 122 26.19 -19.18 16.17
CA PHE A 122 26.74 -18.23 17.13
C PHE A 122 27.05 -16.86 16.50
N PHE A 123 27.39 -16.80 15.21
CA PHE A 123 27.73 -15.55 14.54
C PHE A 123 26.52 -14.62 14.40
N ASP A 124 25.30 -15.15 14.31
CA ASP A 124 24.07 -14.34 14.35
C ASP A 124 23.82 -13.71 15.70
N VAL A 125 24.04 -14.48 16.76
CA VAL A 125 23.92 -13.97 18.14
C VAL A 125 24.95 -12.87 18.36
N GLN A 126 26.18 -13.07 17.89
CA GLN A 126 27.21 -12.04 17.98
C GLN A 126 26.88 -10.81 17.14
N ALA A 127 26.30 -10.97 15.94
CA ALA A 127 25.84 -9.88 15.10
C ALA A 127 24.71 -9.08 15.78
N PHE A 128 23.71 -9.77 16.36
CA PHE A 128 22.64 -9.16 17.13
C PHE A 128 23.19 -8.32 18.28
N LEU A 129 24.09 -8.88 19.10
CA LEU A 129 24.68 -8.17 20.23
C LEU A 129 25.50 -6.94 19.81
N ASN A 130 26.21 -7.01 18.68
CA ASN A 130 26.96 -5.86 18.14
C ASN A 130 26.02 -4.72 17.74
N HIS A 131 24.92 -5.05 17.04
CA HIS A 131 23.90 -4.06 16.66
C HIS A 131 23.13 -3.52 17.87
N TYR A 132 22.76 -4.38 18.82
CA TYR A 132 22.07 -3.98 20.03
C TYR A 132 22.91 -3.02 20.89
N ALA A 133 24.21 -3.32 21.05
CA ALA A 133 25.14 -2.47 21.80
C ALA A 133 25.47 -1.15 21.09
N ALA A 134 25.39 -1.12 19.75
CA ALA A 134 25.57 0.10 18.97
C ALA A 134 24.42 1.09 19.17
N GLY A 135 23.22 0.60 19.52
CA GLY A 135 22.04 1.43 19.72
C GLY A 135 21.41 1.94 18.40
N CYS A 136 20.37 2.76 18.54
CA CYS A 136 19.79 3.53 17.44
C CYS A 136 20.38 4.96 17.41
N PRO A 137 20.69 5.52 16.23
CA PRO A 137 21.22 6.88 16.07
C PRO A 137 20.19 7.99 16.34
#